data_AF-A0A2A4GXT7-F1
#
_entry.id   AF-A0A2A4GXT7-F1
#
_cell.length_a   1.000
_cell.length_b   1.000
_cell.length_c   1.000
_cell.angle_alpha   90.00
_cell.angle_beta   90.00
_cell.angle_gamma   90.00
#
_symmetry.space_group_name_H-M   'P 1'
#
loop_
_entity.id
_entity.type
_entity.pdbx_description
1 polymer ?
#
loop_
_entity_poly.entity_id
_entity_poly.type
_entity_poly.pdbx_seq_one_letter_code
_entity_poly.pdbx_strand_id
1 'polypeptide(L)'
;MNNHNHHLAKLYFIKATYFFVAGFANILTIIKTQSFSVTMLGIFLYYTPIMIENYMKMTYNKVTVILRRIGYILPCGFLFLNLLLVILVVYFKGFGDMISEIWYVYIIIGVTVALIFISFLDIFFYGFNEEEIKARDAAIRYLKKNRKQNRDLLMKQEQELKEEARRFKIERSKRGGR
;
A
#
# COMPACT_ATOMS: atom_id res chain seq x y z
N MET A 1 -6.81 22.36 -14.29
CA MET A 1 -6.42 21.28 -13.34
C MET A 1 -6.81 19.96 -13.98
N ASN A 2 -5.85 19.09 -14.35
CA ASN A 2 -6.13 17.86 -15.09
C ASN A 2 -7.17 16.97 -14.39
N ASN A 3 -8.04 16.31 -15.17
CA ASN A 3 -9.04 15.34 -14.67
C ASN A 3 -8.44 14.26 -13.76
N HIS A 4 -7.15 13.93 -13.95
CA HIS A 4 -6.43 12.96 -13.12
C HIS A 4 -6.15 13.49 -11.70
N ASN A 5 -5.73 14.75 -11.56
CA ASN A 5 -5.47 15.37 -10.25
C ASN A 5 -6.75 15.53 -9.44
N HIS A 6 -7.87 15.83 -10.11
CA HIS A 6 -9.17 15.92 -9.45
C HIS A 6 -9.63 14.55 -8.89
N HIS A 7 -9.37 13.46 -9.60
CA HIS A 7 -9.72 12.10 -9.16
C HIS A 7 -8.83 11.64 -7.99
N LEU A 8 -7.52 11.93 -8.04
CA LEU A 8 -6.58 11.64 -6.94
C LEU A 8 -6.90 12.44 -5.67
N ALA A 9 -7.12 13.75 -5.79
CA ALA A 9 -7.51 14.59 -4.66
C ALA A 9 -8.80 14.08 -4.00
N LYS A 10 -9.79 13.66 -4.80
CA LYS A 10 -11.03 13.06 -4.30
C LYS A 10 -10.78 11.75 -3.54
N LEU A 11 -9.91 10.87 -4.03
CA LEU A 11 -9.53 9.63 -3.34
C LEU A 11 -8.85 9.90 -2.00
N TYR A 12 -7.89 10.82 -1.96
CA TYR A 12 -7.20 11.18 -0.71
C TYR A 12 -8.11 11.92 0.27
N PHE A 13 -9.08 12.69 -0.21
CA PHE A 13 -10.12 13.28 0.63
C PHE A 13 -11.01 12.22 1.26
N ILE A 14 -11.52 11.26 0.47
CA ILE A 14 -12.29 10.11 0.98
C ILE A 14 -11.47 9.33 2.02
N LYS A 15 -10.16 9.16 1.78
CA LYS A 15 -9.24 8.52 2.71
C LYS A 15 -9.10 9.28 4.03
N ALA A 16 -8.96 10.62 3.99
CA ALA A 16 -8.93 11.45 5.18
C ALA A 16 -10.26 11.37 5.96
N THR A 17 -11.40 11.37 5.26
CA THR A 17 -12.72 11.16 5.88
C THR A 17 -12.82 9.78 6.54
N TYR A 18 -12.30 8.73 5.89
CA TYR A 18 -12.27 7.39 6.47
C TYR A 18 -11.45 7.35 7.77
N PHE A 19 -10.27 7.99 7.80
CA PHE A 19 -9.47 8.10 9.02
C PHE A 19 -10.20 8.83 10.14
N PHE A 20 -10.86 9.93 9.79
CA PHE A 20 -11.64 10.72 10.75
C PHE A 20 -12.79 9.90 11.34
N VAL A 21 -13.59 9.24 10.50
CA VAL A 21 -14.73 8.41 10.94
C VAL A 21 -14.25 7.23 11.79
N ALA A 22 -13.14 6.58 11.41
CA ALA A 22 -12.57 5.47 12.17
C ALA A 22 -12.06 5.91 13.56
N GLY A 23 -11.33 7.04 13.62
CA GLY A 23 -10.88 7.61 14.89
C GLY A 23 -12.06 7.99 15.79
N PHE A 24 -13.08 8.64 15.21
CA PHE A 24 -14.29 9.05 15.92
C PHE A 24 -15.10 7.86 16.44
N ALA A 25 -15.27 6.82 15.63
CA ALA A 25 -15.95 5.58 16.03
C ALA A 25 -15.24 4.91 17.21
N ASN A 26 -13.91 4.80 17.18
CA ASN A 26 -13.14 4.23 18.29
C ASN A 26 -13.27 5.05 19.57
N ILE A 27 -13.23 6.39 19.49
CA ILE A 27 -13.43 7.27 20.66
C ILE A 27 -14.84 7.07 21.24
N LEU A 28 -15.88 7.01 20.41
CA LEU A 28 -17.24 6.73 20.86
C LEU A 28 -17.37 5.36 21.50
N THR A 29 -16.72 4.34 20.94
CA THR A 29 -16.71 2.98 21.52
C THR A 29 -16.06 2.97 22.89
N ILE A 30 -14.96 3.68 23.11
CA ILE A 30 -14.33 3.84 24.43
C ILE A 30 -15.32 4.44 25.42
N ILE A 31 -15.90 5.59 25.07
CA ILE A 31 -16.82 6.33 25.95
C ILE A 31 -18.07 5.49 26.28
N LYS A 32 -18.61 4.75 25.31
CA LYS A 32 -19.87 3.99 25.47
C LYS A 32 -19.69 2.64 26.13
N THR A 33 -18.63 1.91 25.81
CA THR A 33 -18.46 0.54 26.28
C THR A 33 -17.65 0.45 27.56
N GLN A 34 -16.80 1.46 27.84
CA GLN A 34 -15.77 1.41 28.89
C GLN A 34 -14.96 0.11 28.84
N SER A 35 -14.95 -0.54 27.68
CA SER A 35 -14.40 -1.87 27.48
C SER A 35 -13.15 -1.73 26.63
N PHE A 36 -12.02 -1.87 27.31
CA PHE A 36 -10.71 -1.84 26.72
C PHE A 36 -10.56 -2.89 25.60
N SER A 37 -11.11 -4.09 25.80
CA SER A 37 -11.04 -5.20 24.84
C SER A 37 -11.80 -4.92 23.54
N VAL A 38 -13.00 -4.33 23.61
CA VAL A 38 -13.79 -3.99 22.41
C VAL A 38 -13.13 -2.85 21.63
N THR A 39 -12.61 -1.86 22.36
CA THR A 39 -11.85 -0.74 21.80
C THR A 39 -10.62 -1.21 21.03
N MET A 40 -9.84 -2.12 21.64
CA MET A 40 -8.65 -2.71 21.03
C MET A 40 -8.97 -3.40 19.70
N LEU A 41 -10.05 -4.20 19.68
CA LEU A 41 -10.50 -4.90 18.48
C LEU A 41 -10.90 -3.93 17.36
N GLY A 42 -11.58 -2.83 17.72
CA GLY A 42 -11.87 -1.72 16.80
C GLY A 42 -10.59 -1.15 16.18
N ILE A 43 -9.59 -0.84 17.01
CA ILE A 43 -8.30 -0.30 16.54
C ILE A 43 -7.60 -1.25 15.56
N PHE A 44 -7.54 -2.55 15.85
CA PHE A 44 -6.96 -3.52 14.92
C PHE A 44 -7.70 -3.55 13.58
N LEU A 45 -9.03 -3.57 13.60
CA LEU A 45 -9.86 -3.62 12.39
C LEU A 45 -9.70 -2.36 11.53
N TYR A 46 -9.48 -1.19 12.15
CA TYR A 46 -9.40 0.07 11.42
C TYR A 46 -7.98 0.41 10.95
N TYR A 47 -6.94 0.21 11.76
CA TYR A 47 -5.58 0.63 11.40
C TYR A 47 -4.84 -0.40 10.53
N THR A 48 -5.25 -1.67 10.54
CA THR A 48 -4.60 -2.72 9.73
C THR A 48 -4.79 -2.50 8.22
N PRO A 49 -6.00 -2.23 7.69
CA PRO A 49 -6.17 -1.90 6.28
C PRO A 49 -5.38 -0.65 5.87
N ILE A 50 -5.28 0.35 6.74
CA ILE A 50 -4.54 1.60 6.50
C ILE A 50 -3.04 1.32 6.33
N MET A 51 -2.49 0.48 7.21
CA MET A 51 -1.10 0.04 7.13
C MET A 51 -0.82 -0.69 5.81
N ILE A 52 -1.66 -1.68 5.46
CA ILE A 52 -1.52 -2.46 4.22
C ILE A 52 -1.60 -1.54 2.99
N GLU A 53 -2.59 -0.65 2.96
CA GLU A 53 -2.78 0.27 1.84
C GLU A 53 -1.58 1.20 1.66
N ASN A 54 -1.02 1.76 2.74
CA ASN A 54 0.14 2.64 2.66
C ASN A 54 1.43 1.88 2.30
N TYR A 55 1.56 0.61 2.69
CA TYR A 55 2.69 -0.24 2.31
C TYR A 55 2.70 -0.60 0.83
N MET A 56 1.56 -1.00 0.25
CA MET A 56 1.48 -1.50 -1.14
C MET A 56 1.62 -0.42 -2.23
N LYS A 57 1.77 0.83 -1.82
CA LYS A 57 1.49 1.99 -2.65
C LYS A 57 2.80 2.42 -3.35
N MET A 58 2.77 2.68 -4.66
CA MET A 58 3.98 3.00 -5.45
C MET A 58 4.51 4.43 -5.24
N THR A 59 5.80 4.59 -4.96
CA THR A 59 6.48 5.87 -4.66
C THR A 59 7.19 6.42 -5.89
N TYR A 60 7.19 7.75 -6.09
CA TYR A 60 7.68 8.39 -7.31
C TYR A 60 8.97 9.17 -7.11
N ASN A 61 9.16 9.78 -5.93
CA ASN A 61 10.37 10.54 -5.58
C ASN A 61 10.72 10.36 -4.09
N LYS A 62 11.97 10.66 -3.67
CA LYS A 62 12.50 10.46 -2.31
C LYS A 62 11.59 11.03 -1.21
N VAL A 63 11.02 12.21 -1.42
CA VAL A 63 10.11 12.86 -0.45
C VAL A 63 8.83 12.03 -0.26
N THR A 64 8.21 11.57 -1.35
CA THR A 64 7.02 10.69 -1.30
C THR A 64 7.33 9.32 -0.69
N VAL A 65 8.58 8.82 -0.79
CA VAL A 65 9.03 7.61 -0.10
C VAL A 65 9.03 7.83 1.40
N ILE A 66 9.57 8.95 1.89
CA ILE A 66 9.64 9.27 3.31
C ILE A 66 8.23 9.44 3.91
N LEU A 67 7.38 10.23 3.25
CA LEU A 67 5.98 10.42 3.65
C LEU A 67 5.21 9.10 3.74
N ARG A 68 5.39 8.23 2.75
CA ARG A 68 4.76 6.92 2.76
C ARG A 68 5.32 6.00 3.85
N ARG A 69 6.63 6.07 4.10
CA ARG A 69 7.26 5.38 5.24
C ARG A 69 6.63 5.79 6.56
N ILE A 70 6.48 7.09 6.80
CA ILE A 70 5.79 7.58 7.99
C ILE A 70 4.33 7.10 8.00
N GLY A 71 3.64 7.17 6.85
CA GLY A 71 2.25 6.75 6.69
C GLY A 71 1.96 5.26 6.94
N TYR A 72 2.94 4.36 6.85
CA TYR A 72 2.77 2.95 7.27
C TYR A 72 3.45 2.64 8.61
N ILE A 73 4.58 3.28 8.96
CA ILE A 73 5.28 3.06 10.23
C ILE A 73 4.42 3.52 11.40
N LEU A 74 3.76 4.67 11.26
CA LEU A 74 2.95 5.26 12.33
C LEU A 74 1.73 4.39 12.71
N PRO A 75 0.89 3.92 11.76
CA PRO A 75 -0.17 2.96 12.10
C PRO A 75 0.38 1.59 12.54
N CYS A 76 1.52 1.13 12.00
CA CYS A 76 2.14 -0.13 12.43
C CYS A 76 2.67 -0.06 13.88
N GLY A 77 3.33 1.04 14.25
CA GLY A 77 3.78 1.30 15.61
C GLY A 77 2.60 1.45 16.58
N PHE A 78 1.52 2.09 16.14
CA PHE A 78 0.29 2.17 16.94
C PHE A 78 -0.35 0.79 17.15
N LEU A 79 -0.44 -0.04 16.11
CA LEU A 79 -0.93 -1.42 16.23
C LEU A 79 -0.02 -2.27 17.13
N PHE A 80 1.30 -2.10 17.02
CA PHE A 80 2.25 -2.80 17.88
C PHE A 80 2.11 -2.41 19.35
N LEU A 81 2.02 -1.10 19.65
CA LEU A 81 1.76 -0.62 21.00
C LEU A 81 0.42 -1.13 21.53
N ASN A 82 -0.61 -1.17 20.69
CA ASN A 82 -1.89 -1.75 21.05
C ASN A 82 -1.78 -3.24 21.36
N LEU A 83 -1.07 -4.02 20.54
CA LEU A 83 -0.84 -5.44 20.80
C LEU A 83 -0.14 -5.65 22.15
N LEU A 84 0.88 -4.84 22.43
CA LEU A 84 1.65 -4.89 23.66
C LEU A 84 0.77 -4.55 24.87
N LEU A 85 -0.10 -3.55 24.74
CA LEU A 85 -1.09 -3.19 25.75
C LEU A 85 -2.16 -4.29 25.95
N VAL A 86 -2.60 -5.00 24.89
CA VAL A 86 -3.49 -6.17 25.04
C VAL A 86 -2.81 -7.25 25.86
N ILE A 87 -1.55 -7.59 25.53
CA ILE A 87 -0.80 -8.61 26.26
C ILE A 87 -0.65 -8.22 27.72
N LEU A 88 -0.29 -6.96 28.00
CA LEU A 88 -0.16 -6.46 29.37
C LEU A 88 -1.48 -6.53 30.16
N VAL A 89 -2.61 -6.13 29.57
CA VAL A 89 -3.91 -6.17 30.27
C VAL A 89 -4.43 -7.60 30.46
N VAL A 90 -4.19 -8.50 29.51
CA VAL A 90 -4.59 -9.91 29.64
C VAL A 90 -3.78 -10.63 30.72
N TYR A 91 -2.47 -10.39 30.79
CA TYR A 91 -1.58 -11.07 31.74
C TYR A 91 -1.46 -10.38 33.10
N PHE A 92 -1.72 -9.07 33.20
CA PHE A 92 -1.67 -8.30 34.43
C PHE A 92 -2.99 -7.57 34.67
N LYS A 93 -3.90 -8.20 35.43
CA LYS A 93 -5.26 -7.68 35.70
C LYS A 93 -5.31 -6.26 36.28
N GLY A 94 -4.31 -5.84 37.05
CA GLY A 94 -4.24 -4.47 37.62
C GLY A 94 -3.69 -3.40 36.67
N PHE A 95 -3.25 -3.78 35.47
CA PHE A 95 -2.69 -2.85 34.48
C PHE A 95 -3.78 -2.13 33.68
N GLY A 96 -4.97 -2.75 33.52
CA GLY A 96 -6.13 -2.14 32.87
C GLY A 96 -6.63 -0.89 33.57
N ASP A 97 -6.51 -0.84 34.90
CA ASP A 97 -6.95 0.30 35.73
C ASP A 97 -5.96 1.48 35.71
N MET A 98 -4.70 1.25 35.30
CA MET A 98 -3.69 2.32 35.20
C MET A 98 -3.82 3.14 33.92
N ILE A 99 -4.43 2.59 32.87
CA ILE A 99 -4.57 3.26 31.58
C ILE A 99 -5.85 4.08 31.61
N SER A 100 -5.70 5.36 31.92
CA SER A 100 -6.81 6.31 31.84
C SER A 100 -7.42 6.31 30.43
N GLU A 101 -8.75 6.16 30.34
CA GLU A 101 -9.51 6.29 29.09
C GLU A 101 -9.16 7.60 28.36
N ILE A 102 -8.94 8.68 29.12
CA ILE A 102 -8.58 10.01 28.61
C ILE A 102 -7.22 9.98 27.91
N TRP A 103 -6.21 9.32 28.50
CA TRP A 103 -4.88 9.19 27.89
C TRP A 103 -4.96 8.46 26.55
N TYR A 104 -5.77 7.40 26.50
CA TYR A 104 -5.92 6.58 25.33
C TYR A 104 -6.68 7.31 24.20
N VAL A 105 -7.70 8.10 24.55
CA VAL A 105 -8.38 9.01 23.62
C VAL A 105 -7.41 10.02 23.00
N TYR A 106 -6.53 10.63 23.80
CA TYR A 106 -5.53 11.57 23.28
C TYR A 106 -4.57 10.93 22.28
N ILE A 107 -4.16 9.67 22.49
CA ILE A 107 -3.31 8.95 21.55
C ILE A 107 -4.05 8.70 20.23
N ILE A 108 -5.30 8.25 20.28
CA ILE A 108 -6.10 8.03 19.07
C ILE A 108 -6.24 9.33 18.27
N ILE A 109 -6.51 10.45 18.95
CA ILE A 109 -6.59 11.77 18.32
C ILE A 109 -5.25 12.11 17.64
N GLY A 110 -4.13 11.96 18.35
CA GLY A 110 -2.80 12.26 17.84
C GLY A 110 -2.46 11.45 16.57
N VAL A 111 -2.68 10.13 16.61
CA VAL A 111 -2.44 9.25 15.46
C VAL A 111 -3.36 9.60 14.29
N THR A 112 -4.64 9.87 14.55
CA THR A 112 -5.63 10.22 13.51
C THR A 112 -5.29 11.54 12.83
N VAL A 113 -4.94 12.58 13.60
CA VAL A 113 -4.54 13.88 13.06
C VAL A 113 -3.28 13.76 12.20
N ALA A 114 -2.28 13.01 12.66
CA ALA A 114 -1.07 12.77 11.88
C ALA A 114 -1.37 12.09 10.53
N LEU A 115 -2.25 11.08 10.52
CA LEU A 115 -2.66 10.38 9.29
C LEU A 115 -3.45 11.26 8.32
N ILE A 116 -4.34 12.11 8.83
CA ILE A 116 -5.06 13.10 8.03
C ILE A 116 -4.06 14.08 7.41
N PHE A 117 -3.11 14.59 8.19
CA PHE A 117 -2.07 15.50 7.72
C PHE A 117 -1.22 14.89 6.60
N ILE A 118 -0.79 13.63 6.76
CA ILE A 118 -0.05 12.89 5.72
C ILE A 118 -0.89 12.76 4.43
N SER A 119 -2.20 12.55 4.56
CA SER A 119 -3.11 12.46 3.40
C SER A 119 -3.22 13.78 2.66
N PHE A 120 -3.24 14.91 3.37
CA PHE A 120 -3.17 16.23 2.74
C PHE A 120 -1.83 16.49 2.06
N LEU A 121 -0.71 16.14 2.70
CA LEU A 121 0.61 16.26 2.08
C LEU A 121 0.72 15.41 0.81
N ASP A 122 0.18 14.19 0.80
CA ASP A 122 0.12 13.37 -0.41
C ASP A 122 -0.61 14.11 -1.55
N ILE A 123 -1.72 14.81 -1.29
CA ILE A 123 -2.41 15.62 -2.32
C ILE A 123 -1.50 16.71 -2.87
N PHE A 124 -0.81 17.45 -1.99
CA PHE A 124 0.12 18.50 -2.39
C PHE A 124 1.25 17.94 -3.25
N PHE A 125 1.93 16.88 -2.81
CA PHE A 125 3.06 16.32 -3.55
C PHE A 125 2.64 15.68 -4.88
N TYR A 126 1.49 15.03 -4.96
CA TYR A 126 0.98 14.53 -6.25
C TYR A 126 0.63 15.67 -7.21
N GLY A 127 0.09 16.78 -6.70
CA GLY A 127 -0.24 17.95 -7.51
C GLY A 127 0.99 18.60 -8.17
N PHE A 128 2.13 18.62 -7.48
CA PHE A 128 3.37 19.21 -8.00
C PHE A 128 4.21 18.26 -8.86
N ASN A 129 4.10 16.93 -8.67
CA ASN A 129 4.92 15.94 -9.37
C ASN A 129 4.22 15.22 -10.55
N GLU A 130 3.13 15.78 -11.06
CA GLU A 130 2.28 15.12 -12.08
C GLU A 130 3.07 14.74 -13.35
N GLU A 131 4.04 15.54 -13.76
CA GLU A 131 4.89 15.27 -14.93
C GLU A 131 5.90 14.14 -14.69
N GLU A 132 6.53 14.11 -13.50
CA GLU A 132 7.49 13.08 -13.10
C GLU A 132 6.81 11.71 -12.99
N ILE A 133 5.55 11.69 -12.53
CA ILE A 133 4.70 10.49 -12.47
C ILE A 133 4.38 9.98 -13.89
N LYS A 134 3.94 10.87 -14.80
CA LYS A 134 3.63 10.50 -16.19
C LYS A 134 4.85 9.94 -16.93
N ALA A 135 6.02 10.57 -16.75
CA ALA A 135 7.26 10.11 -17.36
C ALA A 135 7.65 8.69 -16.88
N ARG A 136 7.51 8.43 -15.57
CA ARG A 136 7.81 7.11 -15.00
C ARG A 136 6.85 6.02 -15.46
N ASP A 137 5.55 6.31 -15.52
CA ASP A 137 4.55 5.36 -16.01
C ASP A 137 4.69 5.06 -17.50
N ALA A 138 5.11 6.05 -18.28
CA ALA A 138 5.48 5.85 -19.69
C ALA A 138 6.71 4.93 -19.80
N ALA A 139 7.75 5.14 -18.99
CA ALA A 139 8.94 4.29 -18.97
C ALA A 139 8.62 2.84 -18.55
N ILE A 140 7.80 2.63 -17.53
CA ILE A 140 7.37 1.28 -17.10
C ILE A 140 6.59 0.58 -18.22
N ARG A 141 5.67 1.29 -18.89
CA ARG A 141 4.91 0.73 -20.02
C ARG A 141 5.82 0.38 -21.20
N TYR A 142 6.78 1.25 -21.51
CA TYR A 142 7.77 0.99 -22.53
C TYR A 142 8.59 -0.27 -22.22
N LEU A 143 9.11 -0.40 -21.00
CA LEU A 143 9.87 -1.58 -20.56
C LEU A 143 9.03 -2.87 -20.58
N LYS A 144 7.75 -2.81 -20.16
CA LYS A 144 6.84 -3.96 -20.27
C LYS A 144 6.61 -4.37 -21.72
N LYS A 145 6.40 -3.40 -22.62
CA LYS A 145 6.22 -3.66 -24.06
C LYS A 145 7.48 -4.28 -24.66
N ASN A 146 8.66 -3.74 -24.33
CA ASN A 146 9.93 -4.24 -24.83
C ASN A 146 10.21 -5.68 -24.33
N ARG A 147 9.94 -5.97 -23.05
CA ARG A 147 10.01 -7.36 -22.52
C ARG A 147 9.09 -8.32 -23.25
N LYS A 148 7.87 -7.89 -23.59
CA LYS A 148 6.92 -8.71 -24.36
C LYS A 148 7.42 -8.95 -25.78
N GLN A 149 7.87 -7.89 -26.47
CA GLN A 149 8.46 -8.01 -27.81
C GLN A 149 9.67 -8.94 -27.83
N ASN A 150 10.54 -8.86 -26.82
CA ASN A 150 11.69 -9.75 -26.72
C ASN A 150 11.27 -11.22 -26.51
N ARG A 151 10.26 -11.49 -25.68
CA ARG A 151 9.69 -12.86 -25.55
C ARG A 151 9.11 -13.36 -26.87
N ASP A 152 8.41 -12.52 -27.60
CA ASP A 152 7.81 -12.89 -28.89
C ASP A 152 8.90 -13.18 -29.95
N LEU A 153 9.99 -12.40 -29.96
CA LEU A 153 11.14 -12.64 -30.83
C LEU A 153 11.86 -13.95 -30.50
N LEU A 154 12.08 -14.24 -29.22
CA LEU A 154 12.68 -15.50 -28.78
C LEU A 154 11.84 -16.71 -29.21
N MET A 155 10.50 -16.63 -29.07
CA MET A 155 9.61 -17.70 -29.53
C MET A 155 9.66 -17.90 -31.05
N LYS A 156 9.76 -16.81 -31.83
CA LYS A 156 9.91 -16.89 -33.29
C LYS A 156 11.23 -17.54 -33.70
N GLN A 157 12.34 -17.14 -33.08
CA GLN A 157 13.65 -17.76 -33.35
C GLN A 157 13.65 -19.25 -33.01
N GLU A 158 13.01 -19.65 -31.91
CA GLU A 158 12.91 -21.06 -31.54
C GLU A 158 12.06 -21.88 -32.53
N GLN A 159 11.00 -21.28 -33.09
CA GLN A 159 10.19 -21.90 -34.14
C GLN A 159 10.97 -22.03 -35.45
N GLU A 160 11.68 -20.98 -35.88
CA GLU A 160 12.52 -21.00 -37.08
C GLU A 160 13.62 -22.05 -36.96
N LEU A 161 14.33 -22.13 -35.83
CA LEU A 161 15.33 -23.17 -35.57
C LEU A 161 14.74 -24.59 -35.62
N LYS A 162 13.52 -24.79 -35.10
CA LYS A 162 12.82 -26.08 -35.18
C LYS A 162 12.41 -26.42 -36.61
N GLU A 163 12.03 -25.44 -37.42
CA GLU A 163 11.72 -25.64 -38.84
C GLU A 163 12.97 -25.91 -39.68
N GLU A 164 14.06 -25.18 -39.46
CA GLU A 164 15.36 -25.42 -40.10
C GLU A 164 15.88 -26.82 -39.76
N ALA A 165 15.79 -27.23 -38.49
CA ALA A 165 16.16 -28.59 -38.08
C ALA A 165 15.31 -29.67 -38.76
N ARG A 166 14.00 -29.41 -38.99
CA ARG A 166 13.14 -30.32 -39.78
C ARG A 166 13.56 -30.35 -41.25
N ARG A 167 13.79 -29.20 -41.87
CA ARG A 167 14.23 -29.10 -43.28
C ARG A 167 15.57 -29.82 -43.48
N PHE A 168 16.52 -29.61 -42.58
CA PHE A 168 17.82 -30.27 -42.60
C PHE A 168 17.72 -31.80 -42.47
N LYS A 169 16.86 -32.31 -41.58
CA LYS A 169 16.58 -33.76 -41.48
C LYS A 169 16.02 -34.33 -42.79
N ILE A 170 15.11 -33.60 -43.44
CA ILE A 170 14.52 -34.01 -44.73
C ILE A 170 15.56 -34.00 -45.85
N GLU A 171 16.43 -32.99 -45.91
CA GLU A 171 17.51 -32.95 -46.91
C GLU A 171 18.53 -34.06 -46.70
N ARG A 172 18.86 -34.39 -45.44
CA ARG A 172 19.79 -35.46 -45.12
C ARG A 172 19.23 -36.83 -45.48
N SER A 173 17.93 -37.08 -45.26
CA SER A 173 17.29 -38.34 -45.70
C SER A 173 17.25 -38.47 -47.23
N LYS A 174 17.06 -37.36 -47.96
CA LYS A 174 17.13 -37.36 -49.43
C LYS A 174 18.53 -37.67 -49.97
N ARG A 175 19.60 -37.33 -49.24
CA ARG A 175 20.99 -37.59 -49.66
C ARG A 175 21.52 -38.98 -49.29
N GLY A 176 20.96 -39.63 -48.26
CA GLY A 176 21.35 -40.98 -47.83
C GLY A 176 20.64 -42.14 -48.55
N GLY A 177 19.76 -41.84 -49.52
CA GLY A 177 19.00 -42.83 -50.29
C GLY A 177 19.59 -43.16 -51.67
N ARG A 178 20.91 -43.02 -51.85
CA ARG A 178 21.65 -43.52 -53.02
C ARG A 178 22.65 -44.57 -52.57
#